data_AF-L1MFV2-F1
#
_entry.id   AF-L1MFV2-F1
#
_cell.length_a   1.000
_cell.length_b   1.000
_cell.length_c   1.000
_cell.angle_alpha   90.00
_cell.angle_beta   90.00
_cell.angle_gamma   90.00
#
_symmetry.space_group_name_H-M   'P 1'
#
loop_
_entity.id
_entity.type
_entity.pdbx_description
1 polymer ?
#
loop_
_entity_poly.entity_id
_entity_poly.type
_entity_poly.pdbx_seq_one_letter_code
_entity_poly.pdbx_strand_id
1 'polypeptide(L)'
;MGKGNWLSNILPAPILQNEKYEKAVSNYQKVKQTISTRYPQVRWVDLTEFLPADLMVEGKTVLCNGTHINIYGANYLADCFIRSGQQLVAATHTVSSQ
;
A
#
# COMPACT_ATOMS: atom_id res chain seq x y z
N MET A 1 -31.07 -6.48 -26.18
CA MET A 1 -30.92 -5.93 -24.81
C MET A 1 -29.83 -6.73 -24.08
N GLY A 2 -28.56 -6.33 -24.23
CA GLY A 2 -27.44 -6.96 -23.51
C GLY A 2 -27.26 -6.28 -22.16
N LYS A 3 -27.25 -7.05 -21.07
CA LYS A 3 -26.99 -6.54 -19.72
C LYS A 3 -25.55 -6.03 -19.66
N GLY A 4 -25.39 -4.72 -19.82
CA GLY A 4 -24.13 -4.02 -19.62
C GLY A 4 -23.62 -4.28 -18.20
N ASN A 5 -22.33 -4.60 -18.13
CA ASN A 5 -21.59 -4.83 -16.90
C ASN A 5 -21.64 -3.58 -16.02
N TRP A 6 -22.61 -3.50 -15.10
CA TRP A 6 -22.83 -2.34 -14.22
C TRP A 6 -21.63 -2.06 -13.30
N LEU A 7 -20.70 -3.01 -13.16
CA LEU A 7 -19.51 -2.87 -12.32
C LEU A 7 -18.37 -2.10 -13.03
N SER A 8 -18.32 -2.08 -14.37
CA SER A 8 -17.28 -1.32 -15.10
C SER A 8 -17.48 0.20 -15.05
N ASN A 9 -18.64 0.66 -14.59
CA ASN A 9 -18.98 2.08 -14.45
C ASN A 9 -18.84 2.61 -13.00
N ILE A 10 -18.52 1.75 -12.03
CA ILE A 10 -18.44 2.13 -10.61
C ILE A 10 -16.99 2.36 -10.17
N LEU A 11 -16.02 1.79 -10.88
CA LEU A 11 -14.62 2.02 -10.62
C LEU A 11 -13.96 2.45 -11.93
N PRO A 12 -13.45 3.70 -12.05
CA PRO A 12 -12.64 4.06 -13.21
C PRO A 12 -11.47 3.06 -13.30
N ALA A 13 -11.00 2.81 -14.53
CA ALA A 13 -9.79 2.03 -14.78
C ALA A 13 -8.75 2.28 -13.68
N PRO A 14 -8.10 1.23 -13.13
CA PRO A 14 -7.39 1.31 -11.87
C PRO A 14 -6.54 2.58 -11.85
N ILE A 15 -6.82 3.41 -10.85
CA ILE A 15 -6.30 4.78 -10.70
C ILE A 15 -4.76 4.82 -10.60
N LEU A 16 -4.15 3.64 -10.61
CA LEU A 16 -2.76 3.29 -10.43
C LEU A 16 -1.83 3.66 -11.59
N GLN A 17 -2.29 4.26 -12.70
CA GLN A 17 -1.40 4.57 -13.85
C GLN A 17 -1.77 5.85 -14.61
N ASN A 18 -2.35 6.84 -13.93
CA ASN A 18 -2.54 8.17 -14.53
C ASN A 18 -1.42 9.13 -14.11
N GLU A 19 -1.33 10.29 -14.76
CA GLU A 19 -0.32 11.31 -14.46
C GLU A 19 -0.28 11.72 -12.97
N LYS A 20 -1.43 11.67 -12.27
CA LYS A 20 -1.47 11.97 -10.83
C LYS A 20 -0.77 10.88 -10.01
N TYR A 21 -0.95 9.62 -10.38
CA TYR A 21 -0.26 8.50 -9.76
C TYR A 21 1.25 8.59 -10.02
N GLU A 22 1.67 8.82 -11.26
CA GLU A 22 3.09 8.97 -11.61
C GLU A 22 3.75 10.12 -10.83
N LYS A 23 3.04 11.25 -10.71
CA LYS A 23 3.48 12.38 -9.88
C LYS A 23 3.58 12.02 -8.41
N ALA A 24 2.62 11.26 -7.88
CA ALA A 24 2.66 10.78 -6.50
C ALA A 24 3.85 9.85 -6.26
N VAL A 25 4.11 8.91 -7.17
CA VAL A 25 5.29 8.03 -7.13
C VAL A 25 6.59 8.83 -7.19
N SER A 26 6.70 9.79 -8.11
CA SER A 26 7.88 10.67 -8.21
C SER A 26 8.14 11.44 -6.91
N ASN A 27 7.09 12.00 -6.31
CA ASN A 27 7.18 12.72 -5.04
C ASN A 27 7.59 11.79 -3.89
N TYR A 28 7.01 10.59 -3.81
CA TYR A 28 7.40 9.56 -2.85
C TYR A 28 8.88 9.23 -2.97
N GLN A 29 9.39 8.97 -4.18
CA GLN A 29 10.80 8.63 -4.39
C GLN A 29 11.74 9.75 -3.94
N LYS A 30 11.39 11.01 -4.21
CA LYS A 30 12.16 12.18 -3.73
C LYS A 30 12.21 12.24 -2.21
N VAL A 31 11.06 12.12 -1.55
CA VAL A 31 10.98 12.13 -0.07
C VAL A 31 11.74 10.95 0.52
N LYS A 32 11.58 9.75 -0.05
CA LYS A 32 12.29 8.54 0.36
C LYS A 32 13.80 8.73 0.26
N GLN A 33 14.30 9.26 -0.85
CA GLN A 33 15.72 9.53 -1.04
C GLN A 33 16.25 10.53 0.00
N THR A 34 15.56 11.66 0.20
CA THR A 34 15.97 12.69 1.16
C THR A 34 16.06 12.15 2.58
N ILE A 35 15.02 11.45 3.05
CA ILE A 35 15.00 10.88 4.40
C ILE A 35 16.05 9.77 4.55
N SER A 36 16.18 8.86 3.57
CA SER A 36 17.15 7.76 3.65
C SER A 36 18.59 8.26 3.65
N THR A 37 18.86 9.39 2.98
CA THR A 37 20.18 10.04 2.99
C THR A 37 20.47 10.69 4.35
N ARG A 38 19.47 11.35 4.96
CA ARG A 38 19.66 12.12 6.19
C ARG A 38 19.53 11.29 7.48
N TYR A 39 18.75 10.22 7.43
CA TYR A 39 18.40 9.38 8.58
C TYR A 39 18.53 7.90 8.18
N PRO A 40 19.75 7.37 8.04
CA PRO A 40 19.98 5.99 7.60
C PRO A 40 19.40 4.94 8.56
N GLN A 41 19.10 5.32 9.81
CA GLN A 41 18.41 4.46 10.77
C GLN A 41 16.90 4.32 10.50
N VAL A 42 16.31 5.17 9.66
CA VAL A 42 14.88 5.08 9.31
C VAL A 42 14.66 3.91 8.38
N ARG A 43 13.76 3.02 8.77
CA ARG A 43 13.31 1.89 7.95
C ARG A 43 12.00 2.23 7.27
N TRP A 44 11.94 1.99 5.97
CA TRP A 44 10.72 2.12 5.18
C TRP A 44 9.93 0.82 5.22
N VAL A 45 8.63 0.92 5.47
CA VAL A 45 7.70 -0.19 5.31
C VAL A 45 6.85 0.11 4.09
N ASP A 46 7.04 -0.68 3.04
CA ASP A 46 6.29 -0.51 1.80
C ASP A 46 5.05 -1.41 1.82
N LEU A 47 3.89 -0.81 2.18
CA LEU A 47 2.63 -1.55 2.22
C LEU A 47 2.03 -1.75 0.82
N THR A 48 2.58 -1.12 -0.22
CA THR A 48 2.05 -1.27 -1.59
C THR A 48 2.27 -2.67 -2.14
N GLU A 49 3.27 -3.39 -1.64
CA GLU A 49 3.55 -4.80 -1.98
C GLU A 49 2.38 -5.73 -1.64
N PHE A 50 1.53 -5.35 -0.69
CA PHE A 50 0.38 -6.14 -0.28
C PHE A 50 -0.92 -5.76 -1.00
N LEU A 51 -0.92 -4.70 -1.82
CA LEU A 51 -2.12 -4.32 -2.57
C LEU A 51 -2.38 -5.35 -3.69
N PRO A 52 -3.61 -5.85 -3.82
CA PRO A 52 -3.97 -6.69 -4.96
C PRO A 52 -3.92 -5.86 -6.25
N ALA A 53 -3.45 -6.46 -7.33
CA ALA A 53 -3.22 -5.77 -8.60
C ALA A 53 -4.48 -5.13 -9.20
N ASP A 54 -5.64 -5.75 -8.99
CA ASP A 54 -6.95 -5.27 -9.41
C ASP A 54 -7.69 -4.49 -8.31
N LEU A 55 -7.06 -4.29 -7.15
CA LEU A 55 -7.62 -3.63 -5.98
C LEU A 55 -8.85 -4.34 -5.39
N MET A 56 -8.98 -5.65 -5.63
CA MET A 56 -10.08 -6.49 -5.16
C MET A 56 -9.58 -7.65 -4.29
N VAL A 57 -10.31 -7.95 -3.21
CA VAL A 57 -10.11 -9.15 -2.38
C VAL A 57 -11.49 -9.75 -2.11
N GLU A 58 -11.69 -11.02 -2.45
CA GLU A 58 -12.98 -11.71 -2.30
C GLU A 58 -14.16 -10.96 -2.95
N GLY A 59 -13.91 -10.34 -4.11
CA GLY A 59 -14.91 -9.58 -4.85
C GLY A 59 -15.28 -8.23 -4.21
N LYS A 60 -14.60 -7.80 -3.14
CA LYS A 60 -14.77 -6.49 -2.50
C LYS A 60 -13.57 -5.61 -2.82
N THR A 61 -13.82 -4.33 -3.13
CA THR A 61 -12.74 -3.38 -3.34
C THR A 61 -12.04 -3.04 -2.03
N VAL A 62 -10.72 -2.84 -2.07
CA VAL A 62 -9.93 -2.34 -0.93
C VAL A 62 -9.99 -0.82 -0.80
N LEU A 63 -10.61 -0.11 -1.75
CA LEU A 63 -10.68 1.35 -1.77
C LEU A 63 -12.06 1.87 -1.33
N CYS A 64 -12.12 3.03 -0.68
CA CYS A 64 -13.39 3.77 -0.51
C CYS A 64 -13.59 4.80 -1.63
N ASN A 65 -12.49 5.30 -2.21
CA ASN A 65 -12.47 6.19 -3.36
C ASN A 65 -11.08 6.12 -4.02
N GLY A 66 -10.85 6.98 -5.01
CA GLY A 66 -9.65 6.93 -5.81
C GLY A 66 -8.30 7.13 -5.14
N THR A 67 -8.27 7.59 -3.90
CA THR A 67 -7.02 7.88 -3.19
C THR A 67 -7.00 7.35 -1.76
N HIS A 68 -8.00 6.56 -1.36
CA HIS A 68 -8.17 6.14 0.04
C HIS A 68 -8.54 4.65 0.13
N ILE A 69 -7.82 3.94 0.99
CA ILE A 69 -8.12 2.56 1.39
C ILE A 69 -9.32 2.58 2.35
N ASN A 70 -10.28 1.66 2.18
CA ASN A 70 -11.42 1.52 3.08
C ASN A 70 -11.07 0.64 4.30
N ILE A 71 -11.98 0.52 5.27
CA ILE A 71 -11.74 -0.27 6.49
C ILE A 71 -11.41 -1.74 6.17
N TYR A 72 -12.09 -2.34 5.19
CA TYR A 72 -11.85 -3.72 4.77
C TYR A 72 -10.44 -3.89 4.18
N GLY A 73 -10.04 -3.00 3.27
CA GLY A 73 -8.70 -2.96 2.70
C GLY A 73 -7.61 -2.73 3.73
N ALA A 74 -7.86 -1.85 4.72
CA ALA A 74 -6.91 -1.58 5.79
C ALA A 74 -6.66 -2.83 6.65
N ASN A 75 -7.72 -3.54 7.03
CA ASN A 75 -7.61 -4.80 7.77
C ASN A 75 -6.87 -5.87 6.94
N TYR A 76 -7.21 -6.00 5.66
CA TYR A 76 -6.54 -6.93 4.76
C TYR A 76 -5.02 -6.66 4.67
N LEU A 77 -4.62 -5.41 4.48
CA LEU A 77 -3.20 -5.03 4.41
C LEU A 77 -2.48 -5.28 5.74
N ALA A 78 -3.13 -4.99 6.87
CA ALA A 78 -2.58 -5.28 8.19
C ALA A 78 -2.34 -6.78 8.38
N ASP A 79 -3.29 -7.63 7.99
CA ASP A 79 -3.14 -9.07 8.06
C ASP A 79 -2.03 -9.59 7.14
N CYS A 80 -1.90 -9.03 5.93
CA CYS A 80 -0.78 -9.34 5.03
C CYS A 80 0.57 -8.98 5.64
N PHE A 81 0.67 -7.79 6.24
CA PHE A 81 1.88 -7.37 6.93
C PHE A 81 2.24 -8.31 8.09
N ILE A 82 1.27 -8.65 8.95
CA ILE A 82 1.47 -9.60 10.06
C ILE A 82 1.95 -10.96 9.54
N ARG A 83 1.31 -11.49 8.49
CA ARG A 83 1.70 -12.77 7.87
C ARG A 83 3.09 -12.74 7.23
N SER A 84 3.53 -11.58 6.75
CA SER A 84 4.87 -11.44 6.14
C SER A 84 6.02 -11.61 7.15
N GLY A 85 5.73 -11.54 8.45
CA GLY A 85 6.75 -11.59 9.51
C GLY A 85 7.60 -10.31 9.61
N GLN A 86 7.31 -9.29 8.81
CA GLN A 86 7.96 -7.98 8.94
C GLN A 86 7.61 -7.35 10.29
N GLN A 87 8.57 -6.61 10.86
CA GLN A 87 8.41 -5.95 12.15
C GLN A 87 8.52 -4.43 12.00
N LEU A 88 7.56 -3.71 12.59
CA LEU A 88 7.58 -2.23 12.64
C LEU A 88 8.67 -1.70 13.57
N VAL A 89 8.93 -2.42 14.65
CA VAL A 89 9.97 -2.10 15.63
C VAL A 89 10.93 -3.28 15.64
N ALA A 90 12.22 -3.03 15.42
CA ALA A 90 13.21 -4.08 15.57
C ALA A 90 13.16 -4.58 17.03
N ALA A 91 13.08 -5.90 17.23
CA ALA A 91 13.31 -6.47 18.56
C ALA A 91 14.63 -5.89 19.09
N THR A 92 14.58 -5.21 20.23
CA THR A 92 15.77 -4.66 20.87
C THR A 92 16.77 -5.80 21.01
N HIS A 93 17.92 -5.72 20.34
CA HIS A 93 19.03 -6.58 20.66
C HIS A 93 19.41 -6.28 22.11
N THR A 94 18.97 -7.13 23.04
CA THR A 94 19.53 -7.18 24.37
C THR A 94 20.98 -7.58 24.18
N VAL A 95 21.89 -6.60 24.19
CA VAL A 95 23.31 -6.89 24.28
C VAL A 95 23.51 -7.58 25.62
N SER A 96 23.62 -8.90 25.61
CA SER A 96 24.10 -9.63 26.77
C SER A 96 25.58 -9.33 26.88
N SER A 97 25.94 -8.45 27.81
CA SER A 97 27.32 -8.29 28.25
C SER A 97 27.73 -9.60 28.92
N GLN A 98 28.69 -10.31 28.32
CA GLN A 98 29.59 -11.21 29.06
C GLN A 98 30.83 -10.43 29.45
#